data_AF-A0A136KGL9-F1
#
_entry.id   AF-A0A136KGL9-F1
#
_cell.length_a   1.000
_cell.length_b   1.000
_cell.length_c   1.000
_cell.angle_alpha   90.00
_cell.angle_beta   90.00
_cell.angle_gamma   90.00
#
_symmetry.space_group_name_H-M   'P 1'
#
loop_
_entity.id
_entity.type
_entity.pdbx_description
1 polymer ?
#
loop_
_entity_poly.entity_id
_entity_poly.type
_entity_poly.pdbx_seq_one_letter_code
_entity_poly.pdbx_strand_id
1 'polypeptide(L)'
;MAGWWVHEWLWRGNAQVVGNLIPYIEDFYKGTDIEAKRTFIDRFNIEYIVVGPNEEQKYSPLQEEALQAVAKKVFTSANGRVRIYRVYSR
;
A
#
# COMPACT_ATOMS: atom_id res chain seq x y z
N MET A 1 6.76 19.73 -15.36
CA MET A 1 7.35 19.51 -14.02
C MET A 1 7.50 18.01 -13.84
N ALA A 2 8.68 17.51 -13.50
CA ALA A 2 8.89 16.09 -13.24
C ALA A 2 8.07 15.70 -11.99
N GLY A 3 7.01 14.91 -12.18
CA GLY A 3 6.19 14.41 -11.06
C GLY A 3 6.93 13.34 -10.25
N TRP A 4 6.36 12.90 -9.13
CA TRP A 4 6.93 11.87 -8.25
C TRP A 4 7.37 10.61 -9.02
N TRP A 5 6.57 10.17 -10.00
CA TRP A 5 6.91 9.05 -10.88
C TRP A 5 8.27 9.20 -11.56
N VAL A 6 8.61 10.41 -12.04
CA VAL A 6 9.89 10.69 -12.71
C VAL A 6 11.06 10.56 -11.74
N HIS A 7 10.89 11.05 -10.50
CA HIS A 7 11.92 10.92 -9.48
C HIS A 7 12.13 9.45 -9.06
N GLU A 8 11.05 8.69 -8.92
CA GLU A 8 11.15 7.27 -8.55
C GLU A 8 11.96 6.47 -9.56
N TRP A 9 11.69 6.60 -10.87
CA TRP A 9 12.44 5.81 -11.84
C TRP A 9 13.86 6.32 -12.07
N LEU A 10 14.13 7.63 -11.91
CA LEU A 10 15.51 8.15 -11.93
C LEU A 10 16.34 7.55 -10.78
N TRP A 11 15.75 7.40 -9.58
CA TRP A 11 16.44 6.80 -8.44
C TRP A 11 16.59 5.29 -8.53
N ARG A 12 15.64 4.60 -9.17
CA ARG A 12 15.72 3.15 -9.40
C ARG A 12 16.55 2.78 -10.63
N GLY A 13 16.90 3.75 -11.48
CA GLY A 13 17.63 3.55 -12.73
C GLY A 13 16.85 2.80 -13.81
N ASN A 14 15.57 2.49 -13.58
CA ASN A 14 14.74 1.71 -14.50
C ASN A 14 13.24 2.03 -14.33
N ALA A 15 12.64 2.62 -15.36
CA ALA A 15 11.21 2.95 -15.41
C ALA A 15 10.30 1.72 -15.39
N GLN A 16 10.76 0.58 -15.92
CA GLN A 16 9.99 -0.66 -15.95
C GLN A 16 9.75 -1.20 -14.54
N VAL A 17 10.75 -1.10 -13.66
CA VAL A 17 10.63 -1.59 -12.27
C VAL A 17 9.54 -0.83 -11.52
N VAL A 18 9.53 0.50 -11.65
CA VAL A 18 8.50 1.36 -11.02
C VAL A 18 7.15 1.12 -11.67
N GLY A 19 7.10 1.08 -13.02
CA GLY A 19 5.88 0.85 -13.78
C GLY A 19 5.18 -0.46 -13.44
N ASN A 20 5.95 -1.54 -13.23
CA ASN A 20 5.41 -2.84 -12.90
C ASN A 20 4.83 -2.91 -11.47
N LEU A 21 5.30 -2.08 -10.54
CA LEU A 21 4.81 -2.07 -9.15
C LEU A 21 3.50 -1.29 -8.98
N ILE A 22 3.28 -0.26 -9.78
CA ILE A 22 2.08 0.58 -9.72
C ILE A 22 0.77 -0.24 -9.75
N PRO A 23 0.53 -1.14 -10.71
CA PRO A 23 -0.71 -1.91 -10.75
C PRO A 23 -0.86 -2.83 -9.53
N TYR A 24 0.22 -3.45 -9.06
CA TYR A 24 0.15 -4.29 -7.86
C TYR A 24 -0.22 -3.50 -6.60
N ILE A 25 0.30 -2.28 -6.44
CA ILE A 25 -0.03 -1.42 -5.30
C ILE A 25 -1.48 -0.94 -5.40
N GLU A 26 -1.94 -0.62 -6.61
CA GLU A 26 -3.33 -0.22 -6.84
C GLU A 26 -4.31 -1.35 -6.52
N ASP A 27 -4.04 -2.56 -7.03
CA ASP A 27 -4.83 -3.75 -6.72
C ASP A 27 -4.78 -4.07 -5.22
N PHE A 28 -3.64 -3.88 -4.56
CA PHE A 28 -3.51 -4.11 -3.12
C PHE A 28 -4.41 -3.18 -2.30
N TYR A 29 -4.50 -1.88 -2.63
CA TYR A 29 -5.33 -0.94 -1.87
C TYR A 29 -6.81 -0.98 -2.25
N LYS A 30 -7.13 -1.16 -3.54
CA LYS A 30 -8.52 -1.15 -4.05
C LYS A 30 -9.17 -2.53 -4.08
N GLY A 31 -8.39 -3.60 -4.11
CA GLY A 31 -8.88 -4.96 -4.18
C GLY A 31 -9.52 -5.43 -2.88
N THR A 32 -10.51 -6.31 -3.00
CA THR A 32 -11.22 -6.96 -1.89
C THR A 32 -10.71 -8.39 -1.62
N ASP A 33 -9.88 -8.94 -2.50
CA ASP A 33 -9.35 -10.30 -2.39
C ASP A 33 -8.28 -10.39 -1.29
N ILE A 34 -8.59 -11.17 -0.25
CA ILE A 34 -7.74 -11.35 0.94
C ILE A 34 -6.51 -12.21 0.61
N GLU A 35 -6.66 -13.23 -0.23
CA GLU A 35 -5.57 -14.16 -0.57
C GLU A 35 -4.56 -13.49 -1.50
N ALA A 36 -5.02 -12.63 -2.41
CA ALA A 36 -4.16 -11.77 -3.22
C ALA A 36 -3.35 -10.79 -2.36
N LYS A 37 -3.98 -10.16 -1.35
CA LYS A 37 -3.28 -9.29 -0.40
C LYS A 37 -2.24 -10.04 0.41
N ARG A 38 -2.56 -11.25 0.90
CA ARG A 38 -1.60 -12.10 1.62
C ARG A 38 -0.41 -12.46 0.72
N THR A 39 -0.67 -12.90 -0.50
CA THR A 39 0.38 -13.22 -1.49
C THR A 39 1.25 -12.01 -1.80
N PHE A 40 0.67 -10.82 -1.90
CA PHE A 40 1.40 -9.57 -2.12
C PHE A 40 2.30 -9.23 -0.92
N ILE A 41 1.75 -9.24 0.29
CA ILE A 41 2.48 -9.02 1.54
C ILE A 41 3.68 -9.97 1.65
N ASP A 42 3.43 -11.24 1.34
CA ASP A 42 4.39 -12.32 1.39
C ASP A 42 5.51 -12.18 0.35
N ARG A 43 5.15 -11.79 -0.88
CA ARG A 43 6.09 -11.57 -1.98
C ARG A 43 7.07 -10.45 -1.67
N PHE A 44 6.61 -9.39 -1.00
CA PHE A 44 7.41 -8.21 -0.69
C PHE A 44 7.92 -8.16 0.75
N ASN A 45 7.67 -9.20 1.54
CA ASN A 45 8.04 -9.29 2.97
C ASN A 45 7.60 -8.04 3.76
N ILE A 46 6.33 -7.66 3.60
CA ILE A 46 5.78 -6.44 4.20
C ILE A 46 5.47 -6.67 5.67
N GLU A 47 6.00 -5.81 6.54
CA GLU A 47 5.70 -5.84 7.98
C GLU A 47 4.66 -4.79 8.40
N TYR A 48 4.68 -3.63 7.75
CA TYR A 48 3.84 -2.49 8.08
C TYR A 48 3.20 -1.88 6.83
N ILE A 49 1.95 -1.49 6.98
CA ILE A 49 1.16 -0.79 5.96
C ILE A 49 0.77 0.56 6.54
N VAL A 50 1.08 1.64 5.83
CA VAL A 50 0.77 3.00 6.24
C VAL A 50 -0.30 3.56 5.32
N VAL A 51 -1.41 4.03 5.91
CA VAL A 51 -2.51 4.65 5.17
C VAL A 51 -2.67 6.08 5.68
N GLY A 52 -2.41 7.06 4.82
CA GLY A 52 -2.62 8.47 5.07
C GLY A 52 -3.56 9.13 4.06
N PRO A 53 -3.70 10.46 4.11
CA PRO A 53 -4.60 11.21 3.23
C PRO A 53 -4.27 11.05 1.74
N ASN A 54 -2.99 10.88 1.41
CA ASN A 54 -2.54 10.72 0.03
C ASN A 54 -2.97 9.35 -0.51
N GLU A 55 -2.82 8.29 0.28
CA GLU A 55 -3.27 6.95 -0.09
C GLU A 55 -4.79 6.90 -0.20
N GLU A 56 -5.52 7.54 0.72
CA GLU A 56 -6.98 7.63 0.65
C GLU A 56 -7.45 8.38 -0.61
N GLN A 57 -6.80 9.49 -0.98
CA GLN A 57 -7.14 10.24 -2.20
C GLN A 57 -6.80 9.46 -3.47
N LYS A 58 -5.63 8.81 -3.50
CA LYS A 58 -5.12 8.12 -4.69
C LYS A 58 -5.83 6.78 -4.95
N TYR A 59 -6.17 6.05 -3.89
CA TYR A 59 -6.69 4.69 -3.97
C TYR A 59 -8.16 4.59 -3.55
N SER A 60 -8.94 5.66 -3.68
CA SER A 60 -10.38 5.64 -3.41
C SER A 60 -11.14 4.79 -4.47
N PRO A 61 -12.05 3.87 -4.08
CA PRO A 61 -12.37 3.47 -2.70
C PRO A 61 -11.33 2.52 -2.12
N LEU A 62 -10.81 2.86 -0.93
CA LEU A 62 -9.83 2.05 -0.21
C LEU A 62 -10.54 0.96 0.60
N GLN A 63 -10.14 -0.30 0.41
CA GLN A 63 -10.79 -1.45 1.04
C GLN A 63 -10.20 -1.73 2.43
N GLU A 64 -10.60 -0.93 3.42
CA GLU A 64 -10.09 -1.01 4.79
C GLU A 64 -10.47 -2.34 5.47
N GLU A 65 -11.64 -2.87 5.18
CA GLU A 65 -12.11 -4.14 5.76
C GLU A 65 -11.21 -5.29 5.34
N ALA A 66 -10.86 -5.34 4.05
CA ALA A 66 -9.95 -6.35 3.51
C ALA A 66 -8.51 -6.18 4.03
N LEU A 67 -8.06 -4.94 4.31
CA LEU A 67 -6.76 -4.71 4.97
C LEU A 67 -6.77 -5.19 6.42
N GLN A 68 -7.87 -4.98 7.15
CA GLN A 68 -8.00 -5.43 8.54
C GLN A 68 -8.06 -6.96 8.67
N ALA A 69 -8.46 -7.67 7.61
CA ALA A 69 -8.43 -9.13 7.55
C ALA A 69 -7.00 -9.70 7.50
N VAL A 70 -6.02 -8.93 7.00
CA VAL A 70 -4.62 -9.36 6.86
C VAL A 70 -3.65 -8.64 7.80
N ALA A 71 -4.07 -7.53 8.41
CA ALA A 71 -3.24 -6.73 9.27
C ALA A 71 -4.03 -6.10 10.42
N LYS A 72 -3.38 -5.94 11.58
CA LYS A 72 -3.95 -5.30 12.76
C LYS A 72 -3.59 -3.82 12.80
N LYS A 73 -4.56 -2.94 13.03
CA LYS A 73 -4.31 -1.52 13.28
C LYS A 73 -3.54 -1.35 14.60
N VAL A 74 -2.33 -0.79 14.53
CA VAL A 74 -1.44 -0.62 15.70
C VAL A 74 -1.26 0.84 16.09
N PHE A 75 -1.55 1.77 15.18
CA PHE A 75 -1.42 3.20 15.45
C PHE A 75 -2.45 3.99 14.64
N THR A 76 -2.96 5.04 15.26
CA THR A 76 -3.79 6.07 14.62
C THR A 76 -3.30 7.43 15.13
N SER A 77 -3.07 8.36 14.20
CA SER A 77 -2.70 9.73 14.55
C SER A 77 -3.81 10.43 15.33
N ALA A 78 -3.47 11.44 16.15
CA ALA A 78 -4.42 12.23 16.95
C ALA A 78 -5.57 12.82 16.11
N ASN A 79 -5.29 13.16 14.85
CA ASN A 79 -6.30 13.70 13.92
C ASN A 79 -7.05 12.61 13.13
N GLY A 80 -6.80 11.33 13.38
CA GLY A 80 -7.41 10.18 12.68
C GLY A 80 -6.95 9.93 11.24
N ARG A 81 -6.19 10.88 10.67
CA ARG A 81 -5.82 10.92 9.24
C ARG A 81 -4.76 9.91 8.80
N VAL A 82 -3.95 9.41 9.74
CA VAL A 82 -2.88 8.46 9.45
C VAL A 82 -3.08 7.24 10.32
N ARG A 83 -3.06 6.06 9.68
CA ARG A 83 -3.30 4.76 10.30
C ARG A 83 -2.15 3.85 9.90
N ILE A 84 -1.60 3.12 10.86
CA ILE A 84 -0.56 2.12 10.61
C ILE A 84 -1.12 0.76 11.00
N TYR A 85 -0.99 -0.17 10.08
CA TYR A 85 -1.36 -1.56 10.25
C TYR A 85 -0.09 -2.41 10.31
N ARG A 86 -0.02 -3.32 11.28
CA ARG A 86 1.01 -4.35 11.37
C ARG A 86 0.43 -5.63 10.79
N VAL A 87 1.12 -6.21 9.81
CA VAL A 87 0.72 -7.48 9.20
C VAL A 87 0.73 -8.59 10.26
N TYR A 88 -0.23 -9.52 10.20
CA TYR A 88 -0.19 -10.69 11.06
C TYR A 88 1.07 -11.50 10.74
N SER A 89 1.88 -11.77 11.76
CA SER A 89 3.06 -12.63 11.59
C SER A 89 2.63 -13.97 11.02
N ARG A 90 3.38 -14.46 10.03
CA ARG A 90 3.39 -15.86 9.62
C ARG A 90 3.71 -16.77 10.80
#